data_AF-A0A952MWW7-F1
#
_entry.id   AF-A0A952MWW7-F1
#
_cell.length_a   1.000
_cell.length_b   1.000
_cell.length_c   1.000
_cell.angle_alpha   90.00
_cell.angle_beta   90.00
_cell.angle_gamma   90.00
#
_symmetry.space_group_name_H-M   'P 1'
#
loop_
_entity.id
_entity.type
_entity.pdbx_description
1 polymer ?
#
loop_
_entity_poly.entity_id
_entity_poly.type
_entity_poly.pdbx_seq_one_letter_code
_entity_poly.pdbx_strand_id
1 'polypeptide(L)'
;MDYTTLYWVAFNVFVLIMLILDLGVFHRKTRTIGVREALGWTFFWIVLALLFNMVVYYQFGQQRAVEFFTGYLIEKSLSVDNIFVMLIIFSYFNVPQHYQHKVLFWGILGALVFRIIFIVAGIELITRFHWLIYLFGAFLVYTGFKLLSSTDDKIEPEKNPVLRFVRKVVPVTGSYHNDKFFTRIDGRLWATPLFLVVMVIEATDVVFAVDSIPAILAISNDSFIIYTSNVFAILGLRSLYFAMAGIQQYFSYLKYGLSIILVFVGGKMLLSDLFQIPVEVSLLVILSILSVTIALSWIVPKRLGPITVDDERTSEAGPTP
;
A
#
# COMPACT_ATOMS: atom_id res chain seq x y z
N MET A 1 11.85 -36.36 -4.50
CA MET A 1 11.12 -35.10 -4.71
C MET A 1 11.76 -34.43 -5.90
N ASP A 2 11.00 -34.10 -6.94
CA ASP A 2 11.55 -33.42 -8.12
C ASP A 2 12.27 -32.14 -7.70
N TYR A 3 13.42 -31.85 -8.32
CA TYR A 3 14.24 -30.68 -8.04
C TYR A 3 13.40 -29.39 -8.05
N THR A 4 12.39 -29.32 -8.91
CA THR A 4 11.40 -28.24 -8.97
C THR A 4 10.67 -28.03 -7.64
N THR A 5 10.12 -29.08 -7.03
CA THR A 5 9.39 -28.98 -5.74
C THR A 5 10.29 -28.50 -4.61
N LEU A 6 11.57 -28.90 -4.61
CA LEU A 6 12.53 -28.44 -3.61
C LEU A 6 12.74 -26.92 -3.68
N TYR A 7 12.89 -26.33 -4.87
CA TYR A 7 13.04 -24.88 -5.01
C TYR A 7 11.80 -24.12 -4.54
N TRP A 8 10.60 -24.61 -4.86
CA TRP A 8 9.35 -24.03 -4.37
C TRP A 8 9.26 -24.05 -2.85
N VAL A 9 9.53 -25.19 -2.22
CA VAL A 9 9.49 -25.33 -0.75
C VAL A 9 10.56 -24.46 -0.11
N ALA A 10 11.81 -24.52 -0.59
CA ALA A 10 12.91 -23.74 -0.06
C ALA A 10 12.64 -22.23 -0.15
N PHE A 11 12.12 -21.76 -1.29
CA PHE A 11 11.78 -20.36 -1.49
C PHE A 11 10.65 -19.90 -0.56
N ASN A 12 9.56 -20.67 -0.42
CA ASN A 12 8.47 -20.29 0.46
C ASN A 12 8.87 -20.32 1.95
N VAL A 13 9.72 -21.27 2.36
CA VAL A 13 10.30 -21.28 3.71
C VAL A 13 11.16 -20.03 3.92
N PHE A 14 11.99 -19.66 2.94
CA PHE A 14 12.78 -18.43 2.98
C PHE A 14 11.89 -17.18 3.11
N VAL A 15 10.82 -17.08 2.31
CA VAL A 15 9.86 -15.96 2.37
C VAL A 15 9.19 -15.90 3.74
N LEU A 16 8.75 -17.03 4.29
CA LEU A 16 8.13 -17.09 5.60
C LEU A 16 9.10 -16.63 6.70
N ILE A 17 10.35 -17.09 6.66
CA ILE A 17 11.41 -16.64 7.59
C ILE A 17 11.61 -15.13 7.46
N MET A 18 11.73 -14.62 6.23
CA MET A 18 11.92 -13.20 5.96
C MET A 18 10.75 -12.36 6.49
N LEU A 19 9.51 -12.79 6.27
CA LEU A 19 8.32 -12.14 6.83
C LEU A 19 8.35 -12.17 8.36
N ILE A 20 8.66 -13.31 8.97
CA ILE A 20 8.75 -13.42 10.44
C ILE A 20 9.82 -12.48 11.00
N LEU A 21 10.99 -12.37 10.36
CA LEU A 21 12.05 -11.46 10.80
C LEU A 21 11.63 -9.99 10.66
N ASP A 22 11.06 -9.64 9.51
CA ASP A 22 10.57 -8.30 9.16
C ASP A 22 9.54 -7.77 10.18
N LEU A 23 8.76 -8.68 10.79
CA LEU A 23 7.67 -8.38 11.73
C LEU A 23 8.03 -8.58 13.20
N GLY A 24 8.68 -9.70 13.52
CA GLY A 24 8.90 -10.15 14.89
C GLY A 24 10.13 -9.53 15.55
N VAL A 25 11.18 -9.27 14.77
CA VAL A 25 12.49 -8.84 15.29
C VAL A 25 12.74 -7.37 15.03
N PHE A 26 12.50 -6.89 13.81
CA PHE A 26 12.91 -5.54 13.42
C PHE A 26 11.97 -4.42 13.88
N HIS A 27 10.69 -4.70 14.14
CA HIS A 27 9.67 -3.64 14.33
C HIS A 27 8.78 -3.83 15.57
N ARG A 28 9.27 -4.54 16.59
CA ARG A 28 8.52 -4.86 17.81
C ARG A 28 8.26 -3.64 18.72
N LYS A 29 8.93 -2.51 18.48
CA LYS A 29 8.75 -1.26 19.24
C LYS A 29 8.04 -0.24 18.35
N THR A 30 6.98 0.36 18.89
CA THR A 30 6.11 1.41 18.34
C THR A 30 6.84 2.74 18.07
N ARG A 31 7.99 2.66 17.39
CA ARG A 31 8.73 3.83 16.91
C ARG A 31 8.33 4.05 15.46
N THR A 32 7.96 5.27 15.11
CA THR A 32 7.76 5.67 13.73
C THR A 32 9.05 5.40 12.95
N ILE A 33 8.99 4.59 11.90
CA ILE A 33 10.17 4.30 11.07
C ILE A 33 10.60 5.61 10.40
N GLY A 34 11.83 6.05 10.67
CA GLY A 34 12.37 7.24 10.03
C GLY A 34 12.63 6.99 8.54
N VAL A 35 12.54 8.04 7.71
CA VAL A 35 12.78 7.94 6.25
C VAL A 35 14.12 7.25 5.93
N ARG A 36 15.19 7.56 6.67
CA ARG A 36 16.51 6.94 6.46
C ARG A 36 16.50 5.44 6.70
N GLU A 37 15.82 5.00 7.76
CA GLU A 37 15.68 3.58 8.09
C GLU A 37 14.84 2.87 7.03
N ALA A 38 13.72 3.47 6.62
CA ALA A 38 12.85 2.95 5.57
C ALA A 38 13.55 2.82 4.21
N LEU A 39 14.40 3.79 3.83
CA LEU A 39 15.23 3.72 2.64
C LEU A 39 16.31 2.64 2.76
N GLY A 40 16.94 2.49 3.92
CA GLY A 40 17.89 1.41 4.19
C GLY A 40 17.26 0.03 4.02
N TRP A 41 16.07 -0.18 4.55
CA TRP A 41 15.30 -1.41 4.36
C TRP A 41 14.92 -1.63 2.89
N THR A 42 14.49 -0.58 2.20
CA THR A 42 14.17 -0.67 0.76
C THR A 42 15.39 -1.09 -0.05
N PHE A 43 16.56 -0.51 0.24
CA PHE A 43 17.81 -0.88 -0.40
C PHE A 43 18.19 -2.34 -0.11
N PHE A 44 18.04 -2.79 1.14
CA PHE A 44 18.26 -4.19 1.52
C PHE A 44 17.40 -5.16 0.68
N TRP A 45 16.10 -4.89 0.54
CA TRP A 45 15.20 -5.73 -0.26
C TRP A 45 15.59 -5.75 -1.75
N ILE A 46 16.03 -4.62 -2.31
CA ILE A 46 16.51 -4.54 -3.69
C ILE A 46 17.77 -5.42 -3.85
N VAL A 47 18.76 -5.28 -2.97
CA VAL A 47 19.99 -6.08 -3.02
C VAL A 47 19.67 -7.56 -2.90
N LEU A 48 18.75 -7.95 -2.01
CA LEU A 48 18.34 -9.33 -1.83
C LEU A 48 17.71 -9.91 -3.11
N ALA A 49 16.86 -9.15 -3.80
CA ALA A 49 16.28 -9.54 -5.08
C ALA A 49 17.35 -9.70 -6.18
N LEU A 50 18.35 -8.81 -6.22
CA LEU A 50 19.47 -8.90 -7.17
C LEU A 50 20.36 -10.12 -6.89
N LEU A 51 20.64 -10.43 -5.62
CA LEU A 51 21.37 -11.63 -5.24
C LEU A 51 20.61 -12.89 -5.62
N PHE A 52 19.29 -12.92 -5.41
CA PHE A 52 18.47 -14.02 -5.89
C PHE A 52 18.50 -14.13 -7.41
N ASN A 53 18.48 -13.01 -8.15
CA ASN A 53 18.63 -13.04 -9.59
C ASN A 53 19.96 -13.65 -10.05
N MET A 54 21.06 -13.42 -9.32
CA MET A 54 22.32 -14.10 -9.58
C MET A 54 22.20 -15.61 -9.37
N VAL A 55 21.51 -16.05 -8.31
CA VAL A 55 21.21 -17.49 -8.10
C VAL A 55 20.40 -18.04 -9.26
N VAL A 56 19.41 -17.28 -9.76
CA VAL A 56 18.62 -17.68 -10.93
C VAL A 56 19.50 -17.81 -12.17
N TYR A 57 20.43 -16.88 -12.39
CA TYR A 57 21.37 -16.93 -13.51
C TYR A 57 22.22 -18.20 -13.50
N TYR A 58 22.80 -18.55 -12.34
CA TYR A 58 23.67 -19.73 -12.24
C TYR A 58 22.89 -21.05 -12.28
N GLN A 59 21.66 -21.09 -11.74
CA GLN A 59 20.91 -22.34 -11.59
C GLN A 59 19.96 -22.62 -12.76
N PHE A 60 19.36 -21.58 -13.34
CA PHE A 60 18.33 -21.67 -14.38
C PHE A 60 18.72 -21.00 -15.71
N GLY A 61 19.90 -20.38 -15.76
CA GLY A 61 20.47 -19.78 -16.96
C GLY A 61 20.10 -18.31 -17.18
N GLN A 62 20.78 -17.70 -18.15
CA GLN A 62 20.67 -16.27 -18.44
C GLN A 62 19.25 -15.82 -18.78
N GLN A 63 18.52 -16.61 -19.58
CA GLN A 63 17.18 -16.23 -20.03
C GLN A 63 16.22 -16.06 -18.83
N ARG A 64 16.17 -17.04 -17.92
CA ARG A 64 15.29 -16.96 -16.74
C ARG A 64 15.69 -15.84 -15.77
N ALA A 65 16.98 -15.51 -15.70
CA ALA A 65 17.44 -14.36 -14.91
C ALA A 65 16.99 -13.03 -15.52
N VAL A 66 17.03 -12.90 -16.85
CA VAL A 66 16.48 -11.71 -17.51
C VAL A 66 14.97 -11.62 -17.31
N GLU A 67 14.25 -12.73 -17.43
CA GLU A 67 12.81 -12.80 -17.16
C GLU A 67 12.48 -12.43 -15.71
N PHE A 68 13.21 -12.98 -14.73
CA PHE A 68 13.07 -12.64 -13.31
C PHE A 68 13.31 -11.15 -13.08
N PHE A 69 14.41 -10.61 -13.60
CA PHE A 69 14.79 -9.23 -13.39
C PHE A 69 13.80 -8.25 -14.02
N THR A 70 13.39 -8.52 -15.26
CA THR A 70 12.40 -7.71 -15.98
C THR A 70 11.07 -7.74 -15.24
N GLY A 71 10.64 -8.94 -14.82
CA GLY A 71 9.42 -9.09 -14.05
C GLY A 71 9.46 -8.38 -12.70
N TYR A 72 10.56 -8.52 -11.97
CA TYR A 72 10.80 -7.81 -10.73
C TYR A 72 10.72 -6.29 -10.92
N LEU A 73 11.35 -5.74 -11.97
CA LEU A 73 11.33 -4.30 -12.24
C LEU A 73 9.93 -3.78 -12.58
N ILE A 74 9.20 -4.50 -13.42
CA ILE A 74 7.82 -4.13 -13.79
C ILE A 74 6.96 -4.09 -12.53
N GLU A 75 7.03 -5.14 -11.72
CA GLU A 75 6.22 -5.24 -10.53
C GLU A 75 6.64 -4.26 -9.44
N LYS A 76 7.93 -3.99 -9.32
CA LYS A 76 8.44 -2.96 -8.40
C LYS A 76 7.98 -1.57 -8.82
N SER A 77 7.94 -1.29 -10.12
CA SER A 77 7.49 -0.01 -10.67
C SER A 77 5.99 0.18 -10.46
N LEU A 78 5.18 -0.85 -10.73
CA LEU A 78 3.74 -0.85 -10.50
C LEU A 78 3.40 -0.75 -9.00
N SER A 79 4.20 -1.36 -8.12
CA SER A 79 4.03 -1.25 -6.67
C SER A 79 4.12 0.19 -6.14
N VAL A 80 4.77 1.11 -6.86
CA VAL A 80 4.83 2.53 -6.50
C VAL A 80 3.45 3.19 -6.63
N ASP A 81 2.71 2.88 -7.70
CA ASP A 81 1.31 3.32 -7.87
C ASP A 81 0.45 2.78 -6.70
N ASN A 82 0.68 1.52 -6.29
CA ASN A 82 -0.03 0.89 -5.16
C ASN A 82 0.20 1.64 -3.84
N ILE A 83 1.44 2.10 -3.59
CA ILE A 83 1.78 2.84 -2.37
C ILE A 83 1.02 4.16 -2.28
N PHE A 84 0.85 4.88 -3.40
CA PHE A 84 0.06 6.11 -3.39
C PHE A 84 -1.38 5.81 -3.00
N VAL A 85 -1.99 4.77 -3.58
CA VAL A 85 -3.35 4.37 -3.21
C VAL A 85 -3.44 3.95 -1.75
N MET A 86 -2.43 3.29 -1.18
CA MET A 86 -2.39 3.00 0.26
C MET A 86 -2.33 4.27 1.13
N LEU A 87 -1.48 5.24 0.79
CA LEU A 87 -1.41 6.54 1.50
C LEU A 87 -2.77 7.25 1.50
N ILE A 88 -3.45 7.21 0.37
CA ILE A 88 -4.80 7.75 0.19
C ILE A 88 -5.78 7.03 1.11
N ILE A 89 -5.82 5.70 1.05
CA ILE A 89 -6.76 4.90 1.85
C ILE A 89 -6.53 5.22 3.33
N PHE A 90 -5.28 5.24 3.80
CA PHE A 90 -4.97 5.57 5.18
C PHE A 90 -5.36 7.00 5.56
N SER A 91 -5.16 7.97 4.67
CA SER A 91 -5.60 9.35 4.89
C SER A 91 -7.13 9.47 4.93
N TYR A 92 -7.83 8.81 4.00
CA TYR A 92 -9.29 8.82 3.88
C TYR A 92 -9.99 8.19 5.09
N PHE A 93 -9.45 7.08 5.61
CA PHE A 93 -9.93 6.43 6.81
C PHE A 93 -9.33 7.02 8.10
N ASN A 94 -8.43 8.00 7.99
CA ASN A 94 -7.72 8.63 9.10
C ASN A 94 -7.08 7.57 10.02
N VAL A 95 -6.31 6.64 9.42
CA VAL A 95 -5.68 5.52 10.12
C VAL A 95 -4.47 6.02 10.90
N PRO A 96 -4.47 5.89 12.24
CA PRO A 96 -3.34 6.25 13.08
C PRO A 96 -2.03 5.56 12.66
N GLN A 97 -0.92 6.28 12.69
CA GLN A 97 0.38 5.79 12.20
C GLN A 97 0.81 4.46 12.83
N HIS A 98 0.53 4.25 14.12
CA HIS A 98 0.87 3.02 14.82
C HIS A 98 0.08 1.79 14.35
N TYR A 99 -1.08 1.98 13.70
CA TYR A 99 -1.84 0.88 13.08
C TYR A 99 -1.49 0.63 11.62
N GLN A 100 -0.88 1.60 10.92
CA GLN A 100 -0.51 1.44 9.50
C GLN A 100 0.42 0.25 9.29
N HIS A 101 1.39 0.03 10.20
CA HIS A 101 2.27 -1.14 10.16
C HIS A 101 1.51 -2.46 10.13
N LYS A 102 0.49 -2.59 10.99
CA LYS A 102 -0.32 -3.80 11.09
C LYS A 102 -1.14 -4.00 9.83
N VAL A 103 -1.76 -2.93 9.32
CA VAL A 103 -2.56 -3.00 8.11
C VAL A 103 -1.71 -3.37 6.90
N LEU A 104 -0.53 -2.75 6.73
CA LEU A 104 0.40 -3.07 5.65
C LEU A 104 0.89 -4.51 5.70
N PHE A 105 1.13 -5.04 6.90
CA PHE A 105 1.53 -6.44 7.05
C PHE A 105 0.44 -7.38 6.52
N TRP A 106 -0.79 -7.21 7.00
CA TRP A 106 -1.90 -8.04 6.53
C TRP A 106 -2.19 -7.82 5.05
N GLY A 107 -2.07 -6.58 4.58
CA GLY A 107 -2.13 -6.17 3.18
C GLY A 107 -1.12 -6.90 2.27
N ILE A 108 0.13 -7.00 2.71
CA ILE A 108 1.18 -7.70 1.96
C ILE A 108 0.93 -9.21 1.98
N LEU A 109 0.52 -9.76 3.12
CA LEU A 109 0.25 -11.19 3.23
C LEU A 109 -0.92 -11.61 2.34
N GLY A 110 -2.01 -10.83 2.31
CA GLY A 110 -3.15 -11.09 1.44
C GLY A 110 -2.79 -10.90 -0.03
N ALA A 111 -2.05 -9.83 -0.39
CA ALA A 111 -1.54 -9.62 -1.75
C ALA A 111 -0.72 -10.82 -2.25
N LEU A 112 0.18 -11.38 -1.42
CA LEU A 112 0.92 -12.59 -1.76
C LEU A 112 0.01 -13.80 -2.01
N VAL A 113 -1.02 -13.99 -1.18
CA VAL A 113 -1.99 -15.08 -1.34
C VAL A 113 -2.81 -14.91 -2.62
N PHE A 114 -3.37 -13.73 -2.86
CA PHE A 114 -4.13 -13.43 -4.08
C PHE A 114 -3.25 -13.56 -5.32
N ARG A 115 -1.98 -13.13 -5.25
CA ARG A 115 -1.01 -13.35 -6.32
C ARG A 115 -0.83 -14.82 -6.67
N ILE A 116 -0.65 -15.68 -5.68
CA ILE A 116 -0.55 -17.13 -5.92
C ILE A 116 -1.82 -17.64 -6.60
N ILE A 117 -2.99 -17.25 -6.09
CA ILE A 117 -4.28 -17.64 -6.65
C ILE A 117 -4.38 -17.22 -8.12
N PHE A 118 -4.06 -15.97 -8.45
CA PHE A 118 -4.15 -15.44 -9.81
C PHE A 118 -3.11 -16.02 -10.76
N ILE A 119 -1.88 -16.26 -10.31
CA ILE A 119 -0.84 -16.90 -11.12
C ILE A 119 -1.24 -18.33 -11.46
N VAL A 120 -1.81 -19.08 -10.50
CA VAL A 120 -2.24 -20.47 -10.71
C VAL A 120 -3.52 -20.54 -11.53
N ALA A 121 -4.49 -19.64 -11.29
CA ALA A 121 -5.76 -19.62 -12.00
C ALA A 121 -5.67 -19.00 -13.41
N GLY A 122 -4.63 -18.19 -13.66
CA GLY A 122 -4.40 -17.52 -14.93
C GLY A 122 -5.30 -16.29 -15.18
N ILE A 123 -5.18 -15.73 -16.38
CA ILE A 123 -5.80 -14.46 -16.80
C ILE A 123 -7.34 -14.50 -16.73
N GLU A 124 -7.96 -15.66 -16.98
CA GLU A 124 -9.41 -15.83 -16.97
C GLU A 124 -10.07 -15.55 -15.59
N LEU A 125 -9.35 -15.80 -14.48
CA LEU A 125 -9.90 -15.45 -13.17
C LEU A 125 -9.90 -13.94 -12.96
N ILE A 126 -8.87 -13.26 -13.47
CA ILE A 126 -8.64 -11.84 -13.26
C ILE A 126 -9.61 -10.99 -14.08
N THR A 127 -9.96 -11.40 -15.31
CA THR A 127 -10.93 -10.70 -16.16
C THR A 127 -12.33 -10.61 -15.53
N ARG A 128 -12.70 -11.56 -14.66
CA ARG A 128 -13.95 -11.52 -13.89
C ARG A 128 -14.01 -10.37 -12.88
N PHE A 129 -12.86 -9.85 -12.49
CA PHE A 129 -12.71 -8.74 -11.56
C PHE A 129 -12.49 -7.40 -12.27
N HIS A 130 -12.52 -7.35 -13.61
CA HIS A 130 -12.32 -6.11 -14.39
C HIS A 130 -13.25 -4.97 -13.97
N TRP A 131 -14.49 -5.29 -13.58
CA TRP A 131 -15.46 -4.30 -13.10
C TRP A 131 -15.01 -3.56 -11.82
N LEU A 132 -14.11 -4.15 -11.01
CA LEU A 132 -13.55 -3.51 -9.83
C LEU A 132 -12.71 -2.28 -10.21
N ILE A 133 -12.09 -2.25 -11.40
CA ILE A 133 -11.34 -1.09 -11.90
C ILE A 133 -12.24 0.15 -11.91
N TYR A 134 -13.46 0.05 -12.45
CA TYR A 134 -14.36 1.21 -12.51
C TYR A 134 -14.87 1.62 -11.13
N LEU A 135 -15.17 0.65 -10.26
CA LEU A 135 -15.60 0.94 -8.89
C LEU A 135 -14.51 1.71 -8.14
N PHE A 136 -13.26 1.23 -8.21
CA PHE A 136 -12.12 1.88 -7.57
C PHE A 136 -11.77 3.20 -8.25
N GLY A 137 -11.82 3.28 -9.59
CA GLY A 137 -11.58 4.50 -10.33
C GLY A 137 -12.54 5.62 -9.91
N ALA A 138 -13.84 5.32 -9.84
CA ALA A 138 -14.85 6.26 -9.34
C ALA A 138 -14.60 6.66 -7.88
N PHE A 139 -14.23 5.70 -7.03
CA PHE A 139 -13.86 5.97 -5.64
C PHE A 139 -12.64 6.90 -5.53
N LEU A 140 -11.59 6.71 -6.32
CA LEU A 140 -10.39 7.54 -6.32
C LEU A 140 -10.68 8.96 -6.84
N VAL A 141 -11.45 9.10 -7.92
CA VAL A 141 -11.86 10.43 -8.42
C VAL A 141 -12.68 11.18 -7.35
N TYR A 142 -13.66 10.51 -6.74
CA TYR A 142 -14.48 11.09 -5.68
C TYR A 142 -13.64 11.52 -4.47
N THR A 143 -12.73 10.66 -4.00
CA THR A 143 -11.86 10.97 -2.86
C THR A 143 -10.86 12.07 -3.18
N GLY A 144 -10.35 12.15 -4.41
CA GLY A 144 -9.54 13.26 -4.92
C GLY A 144 -10.26 14.58 -4.76
N PHE A 145 -11.43 14.74 -5.37
CA PHE A 145 -12.22 15.97 -5.24
C PHE A 145 -12.54 16.31 -3.78
N LYS A 146 -12.93 15.31 -2.97
CA LYS A 146 -13.21 15.53 -1.55
C LYS A 146 -11.98 16.00 -0.76
N LEU A 147 -10.78 15.52 -1.10
CA LEU A 147 -9.53 15.91 -0.46
C LEU A 147 -9.19 17.38 -0.71
N LEU A 148 -9.52 17.93 -1.89
CA LEU A 148 -9.40 19.36 -2.19
C LEU A 148 -10.41 20.21 -1.42
N SER A 149 -11.64 19.73 -1.29
CA SER A 149 -12.73 20.47 -0.64
C SER A 149 -12.72 20.42 0.88
N SER A 150 -11.91 19.54 1.49
CA SER A 150 -11.82 19.45 2.94
C SER A 150 -10.86 20.52 3.48
N THR A 151 -11.35 21.54 4.16
CA THR A 151 -10.52 22.57 4.82
C THR A 151 -10.08 22.06 6.19
N ASP A 152 -8.86 21.55 6.34
CA ASP A 152 -8.13 21.13 7.58
C ASP A 152 -8.87 20.48 8.78
N ASP A 153 -10.16 20.16 8.66
CA ASP A 153 -10.95 19.51 9.68
C ASP A 153 -10.64 18.01 9.66
N LYS A 154 -10.39 17.48 10.87
CA LYS A 154 -10.14 16.06 11.10
C LYS A 154 -11.28 15.26 10.48
N ILE A 155 -10.97 14.46 9.45
CA ILE A 155 -11.94 13.55 8.84
C ILE A 155 -12.38 12.57 9.93
N GLU A 156 -13.57 12.79 10.49
CA GLU A 156 -14.19 11.88 11.44
C GLU A 156 -14.58 10.59 10.69
N PRO A 157 -14.06 9.42 11.08
CA PRO A 157 -14.40 8.15 10.43
C PRO A 157 -15.91 7.91 10.36
N GLU A 158 -16.67 8.34 11.36
CA GLU A 158 -18.13 8.14 11.46
C GLU A 158 -18.96 8.89 10.40
N LYS A 159 -18.40 9.95 9.81
CA LYS A 159 -19.02 10.72 8.71
C LYS A 159 -18.59 10.20 7.34
N ASN A 160 -17.75 9.17 7.28
CA ASN A 160 -17.26 8.61 6.02
C ASN A 160 -18.39 7.88 5.27
N PRO A 161 -18.76 8.31 4.05
CA PRO A 161 -19.87 7.73 3.29
C PRO A 161 -19.64 6.25 2.94
N VAL A 162 -18.39 5.82 2.73
CA VAL A 162 -18.05 4.41 2.51
C VAL A 162 -18.26 3.63 3.80
N LEU A 163 -17.82 4.15 4.95
CA LEU A 163 -18.04 3.49 6.24
C LEU A 163 -19.55 3.38 6.55
N ARG A 164 -20.34 4.41 6.22
CA ARG A 164 -21.79 4.38 6.36
C ARG A 164 -22.46 3.36 5.44
N PHE A 165 -21.98 3.23 4.20
CA PHE A 165 -22.50 2.22 3.27
C PHE A 165 -22.19 0.81 3.77
N VAL A 166 -20.93 0.53 4.12
CA VAL A 166 -20.53 -0.79 4.62
C VAL A 166 -21.23 -1.15 5.93
N ARG A 167 -21.47 -0.18 6.82
CA ARG A 167 -22.27 -0.35 8.06
C ARG A 167 -23.70 -0.84 7.81
N LYS A 168 -24.28 -0.60 6.63
CA LYS A 168 -25.62 -1.10 6.28
C LYS A 168 -25.63 -2.60 5.99
N VAL A 169 -24.49 -3.15 5.56
CA VAL A 169 -24.36 -4.55 5.12
C VAL A 169 -23.63 -5.40 6.15
N VAL A 170 -22.67 -4.82 6.87
CA VAL A 170 -21.80 -5.50 7.84
C VAL A 170 -21.79 -4.72 9.16
N PRO A 171 -21.90 -5.40 10.33
CA PRO A 171 -21.77 -4.75 11.64
C PRO A 171 -20.34 -4.22 11.82
N VAL A 172 -20.17 -2.91 11.61
CA VAL A 172 -18.87 -2.22 11.72
C VAL A 172 -18.92 -1.16 12.82
N THR A 173 -17.90 -1.13 13.67
CA THR A 173 -17.86 -0.22 14.83
C THR A 173 -17.73 1.26 14.45
N GLY A 174 -18.13 2.12 15.39
CA GLY A 174 -18.01 3.59 15.36
C GLY A 174 -16.58 4.08 15.12
N SER A 175 -15.69 3.54 15.95
CA SER A 175 -14.32 3.99 16.14
C SER A 175 -13.33 2.82 16.11
N TYR A 176 -12.05 3.17 16.14
CA TYR A 176 -10.94 2.22 16.25
C TYR A 176 -10.89 1.59 17.64
N HIS A 177 -11.01 0.26 17.73
CA HIS A 177 -10.87 -0.49 18.99
C HIS A 177 -9.46 -1.07 19.14
N ASN A 178 -8.51 -0.24 19.54
CA ASN A 178 -7.09 -0.58 19.59
C ASN A 178 -6.61 -1.14 18.23
N ASP A 179 -5.78 -2.17 18.24
CA ASP A 179 -5.25 -2.84 17.07
C ASP A 179 -6.15 -4.01 16.58
N LYS A 180 -7.34 -4.21 17.16
CA LYS A 180 -8.18 -5.38 16.84
C LYS A 180 -8.91 -5.18 15.50
N PHE A 181 -8.94 -6.23 14.67
CA PHE A 181 -9.76 -6.25 13.44
C PHE A 181 -11.22 -6.59 13.71
N PHE A 182 -11.47 -7.38 14.76
CA PHE A 182 -12.80 -7.75 15.18
C PHE A 182 -12.94 -7.53 16.68
N THR A 183 -14.09 -7.07 17.11
CA THR A 183 -14.44 -6.95 18.52
C THR A 183 -15.82 -7.56 18.76
N ARG A 184 -16.05 -8.07 19.97
CA ARG A 184 -17.38 -8.56 20.37
C ARG A 184 -18.07 -7.47 21.17
N ILE A 185 -19.23 -7.03 20.69
CA ILE A 185 -20.11 -6.07 21.35
C ILE A 185 -21.49 -6.71 21.41
N ASP A 186 -22.06 -6.82 22.62
CA ASP A 186 -23.35 -7.45 22.89
C ASP A 186 -23.49 -8.88 22.32
N GLY A 187 -22.44 -9.68 22.49
CA GLY A 187 -22.41 -11.08 22.02
C GLY A 187 -22.27 -11.27 20.51
N ARG A 188 -22.34 -10.19 19.71
CA ARG A 188 -22.13 -10.22 18.25
C ARG A 188 -20.70 -9.85 17.89
N LEU A 189 -20.19 -10.42 16.79
CA LEU A 189 -18.88 -10.06 16.23
C LEU A 189 -19.05 -8.83 15.33
N TRP A 190 -18.27 -7.79 15.60
CA TRP A 190 -18.23 -6.55 14.84
C TRP A 190 -16.87 -6.41 14.19
N ALA A 191 -16.85 -6.02 12.91
CA ALA A 191 -15.64 -5.62 12.23
C ALA A 191 -15.24 -4.20 12.68
N THR A 192 -13.95 -3.94 12.82
CA THR A 192 -13.46 -2.58 13.09
C THR A 192 -13.12 -1.86 11.79
N PRO A 193 -13.00 -0.52 11.79
CA PRO A 193 -12.54 0.21 10.62
C PRO A 193 -11.17 -0.29 10.11
N LEU A 194 -10.27 -0.79 10.97
CA LEU A 194 -8.99 -1.38 10.53
C LEU A 194 -9.18 -2.58 9.61
N PHE A 195 -10.17 -3.43 9.87
CA PHE A 195 -10.44 -4.58 9.02
C PHE A 195 -10.92 -4.13 7.63
N LEU A 196 -11.79 -3.12 7.59
CA LEU A 196 -12.22 -2.55 6.31
C LEU A 196 -11.07 -1.95 5.53
N VAL A 197 -10.14 -1.26 6.18
CA VAL A 197 -8.97 -0.70 5.53
C VAL A 197 -8.11 -1.80 4.90
N VAL A 198 -7.87 -2.92 5.61
CA VAL A 198 -7.19 -4.10 5.02
C VAL A 198 -7.96 -4.59 3.79
N MET A 199 -9.27 -4.80 3.90
CA MET A 199 -10.09 -5.30 2.78
C MET A 199 -10.05 -4.38 1.56
N VAL A 200 -10.05 -3.06 1.76
CA VAL A 200 -9.95 -2.09 0.65
C VAL A 200 -8.56 -2.14 0.01
N ILE A 201 -7.50 -2.29 0.80
CA ILE A 201 -6.13 -2.44 0.28
C ILE A 201 -6.01 -3.73 -0.53
N GLU A 202 -6.52 -4.86 -0.03
CA GLU A 202 -6.54 -6.13 -0.75
C GLU A 202 -7.32 -6.04 -2.05
N ALA A 203 -8.51 -5.44 -2.03
CA ALA A 203 -9.31 -5.26 -3.24
C ALA A 203 -8.63 -4.31 -4.25
N THR A 204 -7.86 -3.34 -3.77
CA THR A 204 -7.02 -2.49 -4.64
C THR A 204 -5.91 -3.31 -5.29
N ASP A 205 -5.25 -4.21 -4.54
CA ASP A 205 -4.21 -5.09 -5.09
C ASP A 205 -4.76 -6.01 -6.18
N VAL A 206 -5.96 -6.57 -5.96
CA VAL A 206 -6.69 -7.33 -7.00
C VAL A 206 -6.94 -6.51 -8.26
N VAL A 207 -7.30 -5.23 -8.11
CA VAL A 207 -7.48 -4.33 -9.24
C VAL A 207 -6.17 -4.11 -9.99
N PHE A 208 -5.06 -3.89 -9.30
CA PHE A 208 -3.75 -3.75 -9.92
C PHE A 208 -3.21 -5.06 -10.51
N ALA A 209 -3.69 -6.20 -10.03
CA ALA A 209 -3.41 -7.51 -10.61
C ALA A 209 -3.94 -7.62 -12.06
N VAL A 210 -4.98 -6.86 -12.42
CA VAL A 210 -5.56 -6.84 -13.78
C VAL A 210 -4.57 -6.36 -14.83
N ASP A 211 -3.77 -5.34 -14.53
CA ASP A 211 -2.76 -4.83 -15.46
C ASP A 211 -1.42 -5.57 -15.33
N SER A 212 -1.03 -5.87 -14.08
CA SER A 212 0.29 -6.41 -13.77
C SER A 212 0.48 -7.88 -14.17
N ILE A 213 -0.57 -8.71 -14.02
CA ILE A 213 -0.45 -10.15 -14.28
C ILE A 213 -0.37 -10.48 -15.79
N PRO A 214 -1.19 -9.89 -16.67
CA PRO A 214 -1.00 -10.07 -18.11
C PRO A 214 0.37 -9.57 -18.59
N ALA A 215 0.87 -8.46 -18.03
CA ALA A 215 2.19 -7.92 -18.36
C ALA A 215 3.32 -8.90 -18.01
N ILE A 216 3.29 -9.51 -16.82
CA ILE A 216 4.33 -10.49 -16.43
C ILE A 216 4.22 -11.80 -17.20
N LEU A 217 3.01 -12.27 -17.50
CA LEU A 217 2.78 -13.48 -18.31
C LEU A 217 3.23 -13.31 -19.77
N ALA A 218 3.27 -12.08 -20.28
CA ALA A 218 3.82 -11.79 -21.60
C ALA A 218 5.36 -11.92 -21.64
N ILE A 219 6.04 -11.88 -20.49
CA ILE A 219 7.51 -11.91 -20.38
C ILE A 219 8.02 -13.32 -20.11
N SER A 220 7.34 -14.06 -19.25
CA SER A 220 7.73 -15.41 -18.89
C SER A 220 6.52 -16.33 -18.82
N ASN A 221 6.75 -17.59 -19.19
CA ASN A 221 5.79 -18.69 -18.96
C ASN A 221 6.21 -19.58 -17.79
N ASP A 222 7.34 -19.29 -17.13
CA ASP A 222 7.80 -20.04 -15.96
C ASP A 222 7.14 -19.49 -14.69
N SER A 223 6.15 -20.23 -14.17
CA SER A 223 5.40 -19.85 -12.97
C SER A 223 6.29 -19.63 -11.74
N PHE A 224 7.44 -20.30 -11.63
CA PHE A 224 8.37 -20.09 -10.52
C PHE A 224 9.07 -18.74 -10.64
N ILE A 225 9.50 -18.36 -11.85
CA ILE A 225 10.13 -17.06 -12.11
C ILE A 225 9.14 -15.91 -11.92
N ILE A 226 7.92 -16.07 -12.43
CA ILE A 226 6.82 -15.10 -12.26
C ILE A 226 6.50 -14.92 -10.78
N TYR A 227 6.33 -16.02 -10.04
CA TYR A 227 6.01 -15.97 -8.62
C TYR A 227 7.14 -15.34 -7.79
N THR A 228 8.37 -15.82 -7.95
CA THR A 228 9.50 -15.36 -7.15
C THR A 228 9.81 -13.88 -7.39
N SER A 229 9.81 -13.43 -8.66
CA SER A 229 10.04 -12.01 -8.99
C SER A 229 9.00 -11.10 -8.37
N ASN A 230 7.73 -11.54 -8.36
CA ASN A 230 6.66 -10.75 -7.77
C ASN A 230 6.69 -10.72 -6.24
N VAL A 231 6.98 -11.85 -5.59
CA VAL A 231 7.19 -11.90 -4.15
C VAL A 231 8.30 -10.94 -3.71
N PHE A 232 9.43 -10.92 -4.41
CA PHE A 232 10.52 -9.97 -4.12
C PHE A 232 10.10 -8.51 -4.31
N ALA A 233 9.27 -8.20 -5.32
CA ALA A 233 8.76 -6.86 -5.53
C ALA A 233 7.88 -6.38 -4.35
N ILE A 234 7.00 -7.26 -3.86
CA ILE A 234 6.03 -6.98 -2.79
C ILE A 234 6.67 -6.94 -1.39
N LEU A 235 7.65 -7.82 -1.09
CA LEU A 235 8.26 -7.88 0.26
C LEU A 235 8.86 -6.53 0.71
N GLY A 236 9.41 -5.76 -0.22
CA GLY A 236 9.95 -4.42 0.05
C GLY A 236 8.92 -3.27 0.02
N LEU A 237 7.63 -3.56 -0.11
CA LEU A 237 6.58 -2.53 -0.25
C LEU A 237 6.39 -1.77 1.05
N ARG A 238 6.41 -2.46 2.20
CA ARG A 238 6.23 -1.83 3.52
C ARG A 238 7.29 -0.76 3.80
N SER A 239 8.56 -1.06 3.55
CA SER A 239 9.65 -0.10 3.75
C SER A 239 9.52 1.08 2.79
N LEU A 240 9.15 0.83 1.54
CA LEU A 240 8.95 1.89 0.56
C LEU A 240 7.76 2.78 0.93
N TYR A 241 6.67 2.20 1.46
CA TYR A 241 5.55 2.96 2.01
C TYR A 241 6.01 3.92 3.12
N PHE A 242 6.77 3.45 4.12
CA PHE A 242 7.22 4.33 5.21
C PHE A 242 8.23 5.37 4.76
N ALA A 243 9.04 5.08 3.74
CA ALA A 243 9.89 6.08 3.11
C ALA A 243 9.03 7.20 2.50
N MET A 244 8.01 6.83 1.71
CA MET A 244 7.11 7.79 1.07
C MET A 244 6.25 8.57 2.08
N ALA A 245 5.64 7.88 3.05
CA ALA A 245 4.84 8.48 4.12
C ALA A 245 5.68 9.43 4.99
N GLY A 246 6.92 9.05 5.30
CA GLY A 246 7.84 9.88 6.07
C GLY A 246 8.32 11.11 5.30
N ILE A 247 8.40 11.05 3.96
CA ILE A 247 8.69 12.21 3.11
C ILE A 247 7.47 13.15 3.05
N GLN A 248 6.25 12.60 3.07
CA GLN A 248 5.01 13.37 2.99
C GLN A 248 4.86 14.43 4.08
N GLN A 249 5.26 14.14 5.32
CA GLN A 249 5.09 15.06 6.44
C GLN A 249 5.89 16.38 6.30
N TYR A 250 6.89 16.42 5.41
CA TYR A 250 7.70 17.62 5.16
C TYR A 250 7.06 18.59 4.15
N PHE A 251 5.95 18.22 3.51
CA PHE A 251 5.38 18.98 2.40
C PHE A 251 3.94 19.44 2.68
N SER A 252 3.78 20.72 3.01
CA SER A 252 2.49 21.34 3.36
C SER A 252 1.49 21.35 2.20
N TYR A 253 1.96 21.36 0.96
CA TYR A 253 1.11 21.35 -0.24
C TYR A 253 0.83 19.94 -0.75
N LEU A 254 1.36 18.89 -0.09
CA LEU A 254 1.23 17.52 -0.59
C LEU A 254 -0.21 17.05 -0.70
N LYS A 255 -1.12 17.60 0.11
CA LYS A 255 -2.56 17.35 0.01
C LYS A 255 -3.11 17.67 -1.39
N TYR A 256 -2.67 18.77 -2.00
CA TYR A 256 -3.07 19.14 -3.35
C TYR A 256 -2.46 18.21 -4.39
N GLY A 257 -1.17 17.91 -4.27
CA GLY A 257 -0.48 16.95 -5.15
C GLY A 257 -1.14 15.56 -5.12
N LEU A 258 -1.45 15.05 -3.92
CA LEU A 258 -2.16 13.78 -3.73
C LEU A 258 -3.56 13.80 -4.33
N SER A 259 -4.29 14.92 -4.24
CA SER A 259 -5.59 15.02 -4.91
C SER A 259 -5.49 14.99 -6.43
N ILE A 260 -4.48 15.65 -7.01
CA ILE A 260 -4.33 15.65 -8.47
C ILE A 260 -3.95 14.24 -8.93
N ILE A 261 -3.04 13.58 -8.21
CA ILE A 261 -2.70 12.17 -8.43
C ILE A 261 -3.94 11.28 -8.32
N LEU A 262 -4.81 11.53 -7.33
CA LEU A 262 -6.07 10.79 -7.13
C LEU A 262 -7.01 10.87 -8.34
N VAL A 263 -7.28 12.08 -8.81
CA VAL A 263 -8.15 12.29 -9.96
C VAL A 263 -7.52 11.71 -11.22
N PHE A 264 -6.20 11.82 -11.37
CA PHE A 264 -5.46 11.24 -12.49
C PHE A 264 -5.51 9.70 -12.50
N VAL A 265 -5.15 9.06 -11.39
CA VAL A 265 -5.15 7.58 -11.28
C VAL A 265 -6.59 7.05 -11.35
N GLY A 266 -7.55 7.68 -10.67
CA GLY A 266 -8.95 7.28 -10.78
C GLY A 266 -9.50 7.47 -12.20
N GLY A 267 -9.12 8.56 -12.86
CA GLY A 267 -9.48 8.84 -14.26
C GLY A 267 -8.91 7.82 -15.23
N LYS A 268 -7.62 7.44 -15.11
CA LYS A 268 -7.02 6.42 -15.96
C LYS A 268 -7.72 5.07 -15.79
N MET A 269 -8.10 4.71 -14.56
CA MET A 269 -8.83 3.49 -14.27
C MET A 269 -10.22 3.51 -14.91
N LEU A 270 -10.96 4.62 -14.81
CA LEU A 270 -12.27 4.75 -15.46
C LEU A 270 -12.21 4.68 -16.99
N LEU A 271 -11.09 5.12 -17.56
CA LEU A 271 -10.84 5.16 -19.00
C LEU A 271 -10.11 3.92 -19.52
N SER A 272 -9.90 2.88 -18.70
CA SER A 272 -9.06 1.71 -19.04
C SER A 272 -9.39 1.06 -20.38
N ASP A 273 -10.67 1.04 -20.76
CA ASP A 273 -11.17 0.38 -21.97
C ASP A 273 -11.15 1.29 -23.21
N LEU A 274 -11.07 2.60 -23.00
CA LEU A 274 -11.02 3.62 -24.06
C LEU A 274 -9.57 4.01 -24.37
N PHE A 275 -8.74 4.13 -23.33
CA PHE A 275 -7.36 4.56 -23.40
C PHE A 275 -6.51 3.87 -22.33
N GLN A 276 -5.55 3.04 -22.76
CA GLN A 276 -4.54 2.49 -21.87
C GLN A 276 -3.37 3.47 -21.76
N ILE A 277 -3.25 4.14 -20.62
CA ILE A 277 -2.11 5.01 -20.34
C ILE A 277 -0.93 4.12 -19.95
N PRO A 278 0.21 4.18 -20.67
CA PRO A 278 1.39 3.39 -20.31
C PRO A 278 1.87 3.71 -18.90
N VAL A 279 2.41 2.70 -18.23
CA VAL A 279 2.87 2.80 -16.83
C VAL A 279 3.96 3.86 -16.69
N GLU A 280 4.85 3.97 -17.67
CA GLU A 280 5.94 4.94 -17.70
C GLU A 280 5.41 6.37 -17.72
N VAL A 281 4.34 6.62 -18.48
CA VAL A 281 3.67 7.92 -18.56
C VAL A 281 3.00 8.22 -17.22
N SER A 282 2.31 7.24 -16.63
CA SER A 282 1.69 7.38 -15.31
C SER A 282 2.72 7.76 -14.24
N LEU A 283 3.83 7.02 -14.18
CA LEU A 283 4.92 7.28 -13.25
C LEU A 283 5.53 8.66 -13.46
N LEU A 284 5.75 9.07 -14.71
CA LEU A 284 6.31 10.39 -15.02
C LEU A 284 5.37 11.52 -14.60
N VAL A 285 4.06 11.38 -14.83
CA VAL A 285 3.04 12.34 -14.38
C VAL A 285 3.02 12.43 -12.86
N ILE A 286 2.97 11.29 -12.16
CA ILE A 286 2.97 11.24 -10.69
C ILE A 286 4.25 11.87 -10.13
N LEU A 287 5.41 11.49 -10.65
CA LEU A 287 6.70 12.02 -10.22
C LEU A 287 6.79 13.54 -10.47
N SER A 288 6.25 14.02 -11.59
CA SER A 288 6.20 15.43 -11.93
C SER A 288 5.29 16.21 -10.98
N ILE A 289 4.08 15.70 -10.70
CA ILE A 289 3.16 16.31 -9.72
C ILE A 289 3.83 16.38 -8.34
N LEU A 290 4.48 15.31 -7.89
CA LEU A 290 5.20 15.30 -6.63
C LEU A 290 6.35 16.29 -6.63
N SER A 291 7.19 16.29 -7.65
CA SER A 291 8.34 17.18 -7.76
C SER A 291 7.91 18.65 -7.71
N VAL A 292 6.85 19.01 -8.44
CA VAL A 292 6.27 20.36 -8.41
C VAL A 292 5.70 20.68 -7.03
N THR A 293 4.97 19.75 -6.41
CA THR A 293 4.35 19.98 -5.09
C THR A 293 5.40 20.12 -3.98
N ILE A 294 6.48 19.34 -4.06
CA ILE A 294 7.66 19.39 -3.21
C ILE A 294 8.37 20.73 -3.38
N ALA A 295 8.66 21.13 -4.62
CA ALA A 295 9.31 22.39 -4.93
C ALA A 295 8.49 23.59 -4.44
N LEU A 296 7.18 23.61 -4.70
CA LEU A 296 6.26 24.64 -4.21
C LEU A 296 6.26 24.72 -2.68
N SER A 297 6.30 23.58 -2.00
CA SER A 297 6.33 23.54 -0.54
C SER A 297 7.67 23.98 0.08
N TRP A 298 8.77 23.94 -0.66
CA TRP A 298 10.04 24.54 -0.25
C TRP A 298 10.10 26.05 -0.51
N ILE A 299 9.52 26.50 -1.63
CA ILE A 299 9.52 27.91 -2.03
C ILE A 299 8.53 28.73 -1.17
N VAL A 300 7.41 28.13 -0.77
CA VAL A 300 6.37 28.77 0.05
C VAL A 300 6.26 28.03 1.39
N PRO A 301 7.19 28.22 2.34
CA PRO A 301 7.01 27.67 3.68
C PRO A 301 5.82 28.38 4.33
N LYS A 302 4.74 27.63 4.62
CA LYS A 302 3.71 28.11 5.54
C LYS A 302 4.42 28.47 6.86
N ARG A 303 4.37 29.74 7.26
CA ARG A 303 4.68 30.12 8.65
C ARG A 303 3.69 29.34 9.51
N LEU A 304 4.16 28.30 10.19
CA LEU A 304 3.44 27.77 11.34
C LEU A 304 3.25 28.97 12.28
N GLY A 305 1.99 29.39 12.47
CA GLY A 305 1.67 30.36 13.50
C GLY A 305 2.21 29.84 14.84
N PRO A 306 2.62 30.73 15.76
CA PRO A 306 3.22 30.33 17.02
C PRO A 306 2.29 29.30 17.68
N ILE A 307 2.86 28.15 18.04
CA ILE A 307 2.20 27.16 18.87
C ILE A 307 1.94 27.87 20.20
N THR A 308 0.70 28.33 20.41
CA THR A 308 0.24 28.67 21.76
C THR A 308 0.22 27.36 22.52
N VAL A 309 1.27 27.15 23.30
CA VAL A 309 1.25 26.18 24.39
C VAL A 309 0.21 26.72 25.35
N ASP A 310 -1.02 26.21 25.26
CA ASP A 310 -1.95 26.33 26.39
C ASP A 310 -1.30 25.58 27.53
N ASP A 311 -0.79 26.36 28.49
CA ASP A 311 -0.18 25.90 29.72
C ASP A 311 -1.32 25.36 30.60
N GLU A 312 -1.79 24.14 30.32
CA GLU A 312 -2.59 23.35 31.26
C GLU A 312 -1.68 22.90 32.42
N ARG A 313 -1.32 23.85 33.28
CA ARG A 313 -0.82 23.61 34.62
C ARG A 313 -1.56 24.52 35.58
N THR A 314 -2.65 24.00 36.14
CA THR A 314 -3.01 24.07 37.58
C THR A 314 -4.38 23.43 37.80
N SER A 315 -4.41 22.10 37.85
CA SER A 315 -5.48 21.34 38.49
C SER A 315 -4.85 20.42 39.55
N GLU A 316 -4.15 21.01 40.52
CA GLU A 316 -3.82 20.34 41.79
C GLU A 316 -3.86 21.37 42.92
N ALA A 317 -5.03 21.50 43.54
CA ALA A 317 -5.14 21.85 44.94
C ALA A 317 -6.36 21.10 45.49
N GLY A 318 -6.08 20.11 46.34
CA GLY A 318 -7.03 19.17 46.92
C GLY A 318 -8.02 19.78 47.92
N PRO A 319 -8.83 18.93 48.56
CA PRO A 319 -9.99 19.37 49.34
C PRO A 319 -9.64 19.83 50.77
N THR A 320 -10.48 20.72 51.30
CA THR A 320 -10.88 20.96 52.72
C THR A 320 -9.87 21.70 53.63
N PRO A 321 -10.30 22.35 54.76
CA PRO A 321 -11.45 22.08 55.64
C PRO A 321 -12.81 22.65 55.20
#